data_AF-A6WBH8-F1
#
_entry.id   AF-A6WBH8-F1
#
_cell.length_a   1.000
_cell.length_b   1.000
_cell.length_c   1.000
_cell.angle_alpha   90.00
_cell.angle_beta   90.00
_cell.angle_gamma   90.00
#
_symmetry.space_group_name_H-M   'P 1'
#
loop_
_entity.id
_entity.type
_entity.pdbx_description
1 polymer ?
#
loop_
_entity_poly.entity_id
_entity_poly.type
_entity_poly.pdbx_seq_one_letter_code
_entity_poly.pdbx_strand_id
1 'polypeptide(L)'
;MTPLIDALTVRAIHAYEREDASALPGLRSLGAVMALHGISENGGLVGGGIENRFFSENVPSIDDAVEGYRWLGLSDVAGLVARARDEYLRFRPTGREELSDADAALWDQLDSEFFRVAHLERLEAAVAARLHQIAPELLPS
;
A
#
# COMPACT_ATOMS: atom_id res chain seq x y z
N MET A 1 8.65 10.78 -6.75
CA MET A 1 8.10 11.14 -5.42
C MET A 1 7.59 12.58 -5.51
N THR A 2 6.41 12.86 -4.96
CA THR A 2 5.71 14.13 -5.15
C THR A 2 5.77 14.99 -3.89
N PRO A 3 5.73 16.33 -3.97
CA PRO A 3 6.05 17.19 -2.81
C PRO A 3 5.22 16.92 -1.54
N LEU A 4 3.92 16.64 -1.68
CA LEU A 4 3.06 16.39 -0.51
C LEU A 4 3.32 15.02 0.10
N ILE A 5 3.49 13.98 -0.74
CA ILE A 5 3.80 12.64 -0.28
C ILE A 5 5.18 12.63 0.39
N ASP A 6 6.18 13.28 -0.20
CA ASP A 6 7.53 13.39 0.36
C ASP A 6 7.51 14.00 1.75
N ALA A 7 6.75 15.09 1.92
CA ALA A 7 6.61 15.80 3.20
C ALA A 7 5.94 14.95 4.30
N LEU A 8 5.08 14.01 3.93
CA LEU A 8 4.27 13.23 4.87
C LEU A 8 4.82 11.82 5.13
N THR A 9 5.51 11.22 4.16
CA THR A 9 5.81 9.77 4.13
C THR A 9 6.49 9.28 5.40
N VAL A 10 7.61 9.90 5.80
CA VAL A 10 8.38 9.48 6.98
C VAL A 10 7.53 9.56 8.24
N ARG A 11 6.79 10.66 8.41
CA ARG A 11 5.94 10.87 9.58
C ARG A 11 4.77 9.88 9.61
N ALA A 12 4.15 9.61 8.46
CA ALA A 12 3.04 8.70 8.32
C ALA A 12 3.46 7.26 8.63
N ILE A 13 4.56 6.80 8.04
CA ILE A 13 5.11 5.46 8.28
C ILE A 13 5.46 5.29 9.77
N HIS A 14 6.14 6.25 10.38
CA HIS A 14 6.43 6.19 11.82
C HIS A 14 5.18 6.15 12.71
N ALA A 15 4.15 6.93 12.38
CA ALA A 15 2.89 6.93 13.11
C ALA A 15 2.19 5.56 13.03
N TYR A 16 2.28 4.90 11.86
CA TYR A 16 1.73 3.56 11.64
C TYR A 16 2.55 2.49 12.37
N GLU A 17 3.85 2.40 12.13
CA GLU A 17 4.73 1.35 12.68
C GLU A 17 4.85 1.38 14.20
N ARG A 18 4.66 2.56 14.81
CA ARG A 18 4.69 2.71 16.28
C ARG A 18 3.31 2.66 16.92
N GLU A 19 2.25 2.44 16.14
CA GLU A 19 0.86 2.52 16.61
C GLU A 19 0.60 3.81 17.41
N ASP A 20 1.12 4.94 16.93
CA ASP A 20 1.13 6.19 17.69
C ASP A 20 -0.30 6.70 17.90
N ALA A 21 -0.82 6.51 19.11
CA ALA A 21 -2.17 6.91 19.48
C ALA A 21 -2.37 8.45 19.46
N SER A 22 -1.29 9.23 19.53
CA SER A 22 -1.34 10.68 19.45
C SER A 22 -1.48 11.20 18.01
N ALA A 23 -1.13 10.37 17.03
CA ALA A 23 -1.30 10.70 15.62
C ALA A 23 -2.78 10.66 15.19
N LEU A 24 -3.12 11.48 14.19
CA LEU A 24 -4.43 11.43 13.56
C LEU A 24 -4.65 10.07 12.88
N PRO A 25 -5.87 9.49 12.93
CA PRO A 25 -6.16 8.23 12.25
C PRO A 25 -5.81 8.25 10.75
N GLY A 26 -6.09 9.37 10.05
CA GLY A 26 -5.77 9.51 8.63
C GLY A 26 -4.26 9.47 8.34
N LEU A 27 -3.43 9.94 9.27
CA LEU A 27 -1.97 9.88 9.15
C LEU A 27 -1.47 8.43 9.30
N ARG A 28 -2.05 7.64 10.21
CA ARG A 28 -1.74 6.20 10.34
C ARG A 28 -2.21 5.41 9.12
N SER A 29 -3.40 5.69 8.60
CA SER A 29 -3.90 5.08 7.35
C SER A 29 -2.98 5.38 6.16
N LEU A 30 -2.50 6.62 6.05
CA LEU A 30 -1.49 6.97 5.04
C LEU A 30 -0.18 6.20 5.27
N GLY A 31 0.24 6.02 6.52
CA GLY A 31 1.43 5.25 6.87
C GLY A 31 1.38 3.81 6.37
N ALA A 32 0.26 3.12 6.59
CA ALA A 32 0.04 1.77 6.08
C ALA A 32 0.12 1.71 4.54
N VAL A 33 -0.54 2.66 3.86
CA VAL A 33 -0.48 2.78 2.39
C VAL A 33 0.94 2.99 1.91
N MET A 34 1.68 3.96 2.47
CA MET A 34 3.04 4.27 2.05
C MET A 34 4.03 3.13 2.32
N ALA A 35 3.85 2.41 3.43
CA ALA A 35 4.68 1.27 3.79
C ALA A 35 4.54 0.10 2.79
N LEU A 36 3.35 -0.15 2.23
CA LEU A 36 3.16 -1.14 1.19
C LEU A 36 3.56 -0.60 -0.20
N HIS A 37 3.09 0.61 -0.53
CA HIS A 37 3.30 1.23 -1.83
C HIS A 37 4.78 1.40 -2.15
N GLY A 38 5.58 1.91 -1.20
CA GLY A 38 7.01 2.11 -1.42
C GLY A 38 7.79 0.83 -1.69
N ILE A 39 7.40 -0.29 -1.08
CA ILE A 39 8.02 -1.60 -1.36
C ILE A 39 7.54 -2.12 -2.73
N SER A 40 6.25 -1.93 -3.03
CA SER A 40 5.66 -2.35 -4.31
C SER A 40 6.29 -1.62 -5.50
N GLU A 41 6.61 -0.35 -5.36
CA GLU A 41 7.31 0.44 -6.39
C GLU A 41 8.71 -0.09 -6.72
N ASN A 42 9.38 -0.75 -5.76
CA ASN A 42 10.74 -1.28 -5.97
C ASN A 42 10.77 -2.71 -6.52
N GLY A 43 9.73 -3.51 -6.27
CA GLY A 43 9.75 -4.95 -6.53
C GLY A 43 8.47 -5.55 -7.10
N GLY A 44 7.52 -4.71 -7.53
CA GLY A 44 6.18 -5.15 -7.91
C GLY A 44 5.24 -5.31 -6.71
N LEU A 45 3.94 -5.29 -6.94
CA LEU A 45 2.93 -5.49 -5.90
C LEU A 45 3.06 -6.87 -5.26
N VAL A 46 3.19 -7.93 -6.06
CA VAL A 46 3.18 -9.30 -5.55
C VAL A 46 4.54 -9.64 -4.91
N GLY A 47 5.65 -9.50 -5.64
CA GLY A 47 6.98 -9.82 -5.12
C GLY A 47 7.53 -8.81 -4.12
N GLY A 48 7.44 -7.53 -4.46
CA GLY A 48 7.82 -6.44 -3.58
C GLY A 48 6.86 -6.33 -2.40
N GLY A 49 5.60 -6.01 -2.66
CA GLY A 49 4.62 -5.75 -1.60
C GLY A 49 4.24 -6.98 -0.79
N ILE A 50 3.52 -7.93 -1.40
CA ILE A 50 2.85 -9.03 -0.70
C ILE A 50 3.83 -10.05 -0.15
N GLU A 51 4.74 -10.56 -0.98
CA GLU A 51 5.68 -11.61 -0.62
C GLU A 51 6.64 -11.16 0.50
N ASN A 52 7.18 -9.95 0.44
CA ASN A 52 8.04 -9.45 1.54
C ASN A 52 7.27 -9.36 2.87
N ARG A 53 6.00 -8.93 2.85
CA ARG A 53 5.18 -8.87 4.07
C ARG A 53 4.83 -10.26 4.60
N PHE A 54 4.61 -11.22 3.71
CA PHE A 54 4.42 -12.62 4.08
C PHE A 54 5.65 -13.18 4.80
N PHE A 55 6.84 -13.04 4.21
CA PHE A 55 8.09 -13.53 4.81
C PHE A 55 8.53 -12.77 6.07
N SER A 56 8.09 -11.52 6.22
CA SER A 56 8.33 -10.73 7.44
C SER A 56 7.30 -11.00 8.55
N GLU A 57 6.45 -12.02 8.38
CA GLU A 57 5.36 -12.36 9.32
C GLU A 57 4.41 -11.18 9.61
N ASN A 58 4.26 -10.27 8.65
CA ASN A 58 3.48 -9.04 8.79
C ASN A 58 2.39 -8.94 7.73
N VAL A 59 1.70 -10.05 7.47
CA VAL A 59 0.51 -10.10 6.59
C VAL A 59 -0.58 -9.10 7.02
N PRO A 60 -0.86 -8.86 8.32
CA PRO A 60 -1.85 -7.86 8.73
C PRO A 60 -1.60 -6.46 8.17
N SER A 61 -0.34 -6.07 7.93
CA SER A 61 -0.03 -4.77 7.32
C SER A 61 -0.55 -4.60 5.89
N ILE A 62 -0.80 -5.70 5.18
CA ILE A 62 -1.46 -5.65 3.86
C ILE A 62 -2.92 -5.24 4.04
N ASP A 63 -3.60 -5.75 5.07
CA ASP A 63 -5.00 -5.44 5.36
C ASP A 63 -5.15 -3.99 5.78
N ASP A 64 -4.22 -3.49 6.60
CA ASP A 64 -4.15 -2.07 6.96
C ASP A 64 -3.95 -1.18 5.73
N ALA A 65 -3.11 -1.58 4.79
CA ALA A 65 -2.91 -0.85 3.54
C ALA A 65 -4.16 -0.89 2.64
N VAL A 66 -4.87 -2.02 2.58
CA VAL A 66 -6.16 -2.15 1.87
C VAL A 66 -7.19 -1.17 2.47
N GLU A 67 -7.32 -1.14 3.79
CA GLU A 67 -8.21 -0.19 4.47
C GLU A 67 -7.76 1.26 4.27
N GLY A 68 -6.46 1.52 4.27
CA GLY A 68 -5.90 2.85 3.98
C GLY A 68 -6.21 3.32 2.56
N TYR A 69 -6.07 2.46 1.54
CA TYR A 69 -6.46 2.79 0.17
C TYR A 69 -7.97 3.03 0.05
N ARG A 70 -8.80 2.20 0.69
CA ARG A 70 -10.26 2.43 0.75
C ARG A 70 -10.58 3.76 1.39
N TRP A 71 -9.94 4.05 2.52
CA TRP A 71 -10.09 5.32 3.22
C TRP A 71 -9.70 6.47 2.31
N LEU A 72 -8.62 6.41 1.53
CA LEU A 72 -8.25 7.45 0.57
C LEU A 72 -9.20 7.57 -0.65
N GLY A 73 -10.21 6.71 -0.77
CA GLY A 73 -11.12 6.68 -1.93
C GLY A 73 -10.55 5.94 -3.14
N LEU A 74 -9.48 5.17 -2.96
CA LEU A 74 -8.80 4.37 -3.98
C LEU A 74 -9.27 2.91 -3.90
N SER A 75 -10.59 2.70 -3.98
CA SER A 75 -11.21 1.38 -3.75
C SER A 75 -10.83 0.33 -4.79
N ASP A 76 -10.52 0.74 -6.02
CA ASP A 76 -9.98 -0.13 -7.08
C ASP A 76 -8.56 -0.60 -6.75
N VAL A 77 -7.68 0.29 -6.27
CA VAL A 77 -6.34 -0.08 -5.79
C VAL A 77 -6.44 -1.02 -4.60
N ALA A 78 -7.33 -0.72 -3.64
CA ALA A 78 -7.57 -1.59 -2.50
C ALA A 78 -8.07 -2.99 -2.91
N GLY A 79 -8.98 -3.06 -3.88
CA GLY A 79 -9.46 -4.33 -4.43
C GLY A 79 -8.36 -5.13 -5.12
N LEU A 80 -7.47 -4.46 -5.86
CA LEU A 80 -6.32 -5.08 -6.48
C LEU A 80 -5.32 -5.63 -5.46
N VAL A 81 -4.97 -4.86 -4.43
CA VAL A 81 -4.06 -5.31 -3.36
C VAL A 81 -4.64 -6.52 -2.62
N ALA A 82 -5.92 -6.48 -2.27
CA ALA A 82 -6.58 -7.61 -1.61
C ALA A 82 -6.59 -8.86 -2.51
N ARG A 83 -6.87 -8.70 -3.80
CA ARG A 83 -6.80 -9.80 -4.77
C ARG A 83 -5.37 -10.35 -4.89
N ALA A 84 -4.36 -9.49 -4.99
CA ALA A 84 -2.98 -9.92 -5.08
C ALA A 84 -2.52 -10.72 -3.85
N ARG A 85 -2.95 -10.30 -2.65
CA ARG A 85 -2.74 -11.06 -1.41
C ARG A 85 -3.36 -12.45 -1.49
N ASP A 86 -4.63 -12.54 -1.88
CA ASP A 86 -5.36 -13.81 -1.89
C ASP A 86 -4.80 -14.77 -2.95
N GLU A 87 -4.45 -14.24 -4.12
CA GLU A 87 -3.80 -15.00 -5.20
C GLU A 87 -2.39 -15.45 -4.78
N TYR A 88 -1.59 -14.60 -4.13
CA TYR A 88 -0.28 -15.00 -3.61
C TYR A 88 -0.41 -16.18 -2.63
N LEU A 89 -1.35 -16.11 -1.69
CA LEU A 89 -1.60 -17.21 -0.73
C LEU A 89 -2.07 -18.49 -1.42
N ARG A 90 -2.74 -18.37 -2.58
CA ARG A 90 -3.08 -19.52 -3.43
C ARG A 90 -1.86 -20.09 -4.15
N PHE A 91 -0.99 -19.23 -4.70
CA PHE A 91 0.20 -19.64 -5.45
C PHE A 91 1.24 -20.29 -4.52
N ARG A 92 1.48 -19.65 -3.38
CA ARG A 92 2.55 -19.94 -2.45
C ARG A 92 2.04 -19.98 -1.00
N PRO A 93 1.23 -20.99 -0.62
CA PRO A 93 0.70 -21.09 0.74
C PRO A 93 1.80 -21.19 1.82
N THR A 94 3.01 -21.63 1.46
CA THR A 94 4.18 -21.63 2.36
C THR A 94 5.29 -20.67 1.95
N GLY A 95 5.10 -19.92 0.86
CA GLY A 95 6.08 -18.98 0.30
C GLY A 95 7.16 -19.60 -0.60
N ARG A 96 7.22 -20.93 -0.74
CA ARG A 96 8.37 -21.63 -1.36
C ARG A 96 8.04 -22.39 -2.63
N GLU A 97 6.77 -22.40 -3.00
CA GLU A 97 6.27 -23.15 -4.14
C GLU A 97 6.76 -22.52 -5.46
N GLU A 98 7.16 -23.37 -6.38
CA GLU A 98 7.42 -22.97 -7.76
C GLU A 98 6.09 -22.61 -8.43
N LEU A 99 6.08 -21.51 -9.18
CA LEU A 99 4.89 -21.04 -9.87
C LEU A 99 4.63 -21.90 -11.12
N SER A 100 3.36 -22.19 -11.40
CA SER A 100 2.97 -22.63 -12.73
C SER A 100 3.10 -21.47 -13.73
N ASP A 101 3.22 -21.77 -15.03
CA ASP A 101 3.26 -20.72 -16.07
C ASP A 101 2.03 -19.79 -16.00
N ALA A 102 0.87 -20.34 -15.64
CA ALA A 102 -0.37 -19.58 -15.48
C ALA A 102 -0.33 -18.64 -14.26
N ASP A 103 0.21 -19.10 -13.14
CA ASP A 103 0.34 -18.29 -11.92
C ASP A 103 1.43 -17.22 -12.10
N ALA A 104 2.53 -17.53 -12.79
CA ALA A 104 3.55 -16.54 -13.16
C ALA A 104 2.98 -15.44 -14.08
N ALA A 105 2.17 -15.81 -15.08
CA ALA A 105 1.50 -14.82 -15.92
C ALA A 105 0.50 -13.94 -15.15
N LEU A 106 -0.24 -14.52 -14.19
CA LEU A 106 -1.14 -13.75 -13.34
C LEU A 106 -0.40 -12.83 -12.38
N TRP A 107 0.75 -13.27 -11.85
CA TRP A 107 1.64 -12.43 -11.05
C TRP A 107 2.06 -11.18 -11.83
N ASP A 108 2.61 -11.36 -13.03
CA ASP A 108 3.04 -10.25 -13.89
C ASP A 108 1.87 -9.30 -14.24
N GLN A 109 0.68 -9.86 -14.44
CA GLN A 109 -0.53 -9.08 -14.69
C GLN A 109 -0.91 -8.21 -13.49
N LEU A 110 -0.86 -8.75 -12.27
CA LEU A 110 -1.18 -8.01 -11.04
C LEU A 110 -0.19 -6.86 -10.81
N ASP A 111 1.10 -7.10 -11.03
CA ASP A 111 2.13 -6.07 -10.93
C ASP A 111 1.92 -4.97 -11.98
N SER A 112 1.70 -5.37 -13.23
CA SER A 112 1.42 -4.43 -14.32
C SER A 112 0.16 -3.60 -14.08
N GLU A 113 -0.89 -4.22 -13.55
CA GLU A 113 -2.12 -3.53 -13.20
C GLU A 113 -1.90 -2.53 -12.06
N PHE A 114 -1.11 -2.90 -11.05
CA PHE A 114 -0.80 -2.01 -9.94
C PHE A 114 -0.10 -0.75 -10.42
N PHE A 115 0.96 -0.87 -11.22
CA PHE A 115 1.66 0.30 -11.77
C PHE A 115 0.76 1.18 -12.66
N ARG A 116 -0.24 0.57 -13.30
CA ARG A 116 -1.22 1.31 -14.11
C ARG A 116 -2.19 2.13 -13.27
N VAL A 117 -2.67 1.60 -12.13
CA VAL A 117 -3.76 2.23 -11.36
C VAL A 117 -3.32 2.94 -10.09
N ALA A 118 -2.21 2.53 -9.50
CA ALA A 118 -1.68 3.03 -8.24
C ALA A 118 -0.49 3.96 -8.48
N HIS A 119 -0.49 4.75 -9.55
CA HIS A 119 0.60 5.69 -9.79
C HIS A 119 0.60 6.84 -8.76
N LEU A 120 1.78 7.36 -8.46
CA LEU A 120 2.00 8.21 -7.30
C LEU A 120 1.22 9.54 -7.34
N GLU A 121 1.01 10.12 -8.52
CA GLU A 121 0.25 11.37 -8.68
C GLU A 121 -1.23 11.19 -8.28
N ARG A 122 -1.80 10.01 -8.56
CA ARG A 122 -3.17 9.69 -8.14
C ARG A 122 -3.25 9.53 -6.63
N LEU A 123 -2.25 8.87 -6.04
CA LEU A 123 -2.15 8.77 -4.59
C LEU A 123 -2.03 10.17 -3.96
N GLU A 124 -1.21 11.04 -4.52
CA GLU A 124 -1.04 12.42 -4.03
C GLU A 124 -2.35 13.20 -4.10
N ALA A 125 -3.08 13.11 -5.22
CA ALA A 125 -4.37 13.75 -5.36
C ALA A 125 -5.39 13.27 -4.29
N ALA A 126 -5.38 11.96 -3.99
CA ALA A 126 -6.24 11.39 -2.94
C ALA A 126 -5.84 11.87 -1.53
N VAL A 127 -4.54 11.97 -1.26
CA VAL A 127 -4.01 12.53 -0.01
C VAL A 127 -4.38 14.00 0.13
N ALA A 128 -4.21 14.80 -0.92
CA ALA A 128 -4.56 16.22 -0.95
C ALA A 128 -6.06 16.44 -0.66
N ALA A 129 -6.94 15.63 -1.26
CA ALA A 129 -8.38 15.69 -1.01
C ALA A 129 -8.77 15.42 0.45
N ARG A 130 -7.91 14.74 1.21
CA ARG A 130 -8.11 14.41 2.62
C ARG A 130 -7.12 15.09 3.56
N LEU A 131 -6.38 16.11 3.09
CA LEU A 131 -5.28 16.71 3.85
C LEU A 131 -5.71 17.21 5.24
N HIS A 132 -6.91 17.79 5.34
CA HIS A 132 -7.50 18.23 6.62
C HIS A 132 -7.69 17.11 7.67
N GLN A 133 -7.73 15.83 7.26
CA GLN A 133 -7.86 14.66 8.13
C GLN A 133 -6.52 13.95 8.39
N ILE A 134 -5.48 14.29 7.62
CA ILE A 134 -4.15 13.66 7.68
C ILE A 134 -3.15 14.60 8.37
N ALA A 135 -3.15 15.87 7.98
CA ALA A 135 -2.20 16.89 8.38
C ALA A 135 -2.84 18.29 8.26
N PRO A 136 -3.85 18.61 9.11
CA PRO A 136 -4.55 19.90 9.04
C PRO A 136 -3.64 21.11 9.18
N GLU A 137 -2.50 20.96 9.86
CA GLU A 137 -1.48 21.99 10.02
C GLU A 137 -0.78 22.39 8.70
N LEU A 138 -0.94 21.62 7.63
CA LEU A 138 -0.38 21.90 6.30
C LEU A 138 -1.38 22.62 5.38
N LEU A 139 -2.61 22.89 5.82
CA LEU A 139 -3.57 23.64 5.03
C LEU A 139 -3.15 25.13 4.93
N PRO A 140 -3.29 25.76 3.75
CA PRO A 140 -3.06 27.20 3.62
C PRO A 140 -4.04 27.96 4.51
N SER A 141 -3.53 28.97 5.21
CA SER A 141 -4.30 29.84 6.11
C SER A 141 -5.29 30.73 5.38
#